data_AF-A0A512M6E4-F1
#
_entry.id   AF-A0A512M6E4-F1
#
_cell.length_a   1.000
_cell.length_b   1.000
_cell.length_c   1.000
_cell.angle_alpha   90.00
_cell.angle_beta   90.00
_cell.angle_gamma   90.00
#
_symmetry.space_group_name_H-M   'P 1'
#
loop_
_entity.id
_entity.type
_entity.pdbx_description
1 polymer ?
#
loop_
_entity_poly.entity_id
_entity_poly.type
_entity_poly.pdbx_seq_one_letter_code
_entity_poly.pdbx_strand_id
1 'polypeptide(L)'
;MTLRDLISHFDKPVTSGSLDTEITALAYDSRKIAPKTAFVALRGSKSDGHDFIPKAIESGAAAIISEQAPPNDCTIPWVHVKETRIALAQGAAALNNFPAKDLIALAVTGTNGKTTTAFLMHHLMNAGQKRCGLLSTVFYDVGGKQVPATHTTPESLEIQGLFSQMLGNGCKAVAMEASSHALDQHRVHGLTFAAGIFTNLTQDHLDYHGTMEAYFVAKVRLFEMIASQPKGSMVINMDDMWGRKLITRYESTGRVLKFGFGVGADYRAVNPRYDLTGCTFELEIKGRSFLVRLPLIGDFNVYNALGALAAAHSAGLNLRETITHLKASPQVPGRLERVTSDSSRFQVFVDYAHTPDALVNVLKTIRALRPRRIITVFGCGGDRDRSKRPRMAAAAEANSDICVVTSDNPRSEAPESIVEDAVKGFARPKSHAAIVDRREAIKTALENAREGDIVLIAGKGHEDYQEIQGVKHPFDDRRVVRQLLVKITGDRDAERVEREAVWAAEREARDAERAAREGGMPGGTGDQRPPMRPRFDGPPPRRPRFEDRPGGPPGGRRPPPSR
;
A
#
# COMPACT_ATOMS: atom_id res chain seq x y z
N MET A 1 -17.36 -26.42 -15.27
CA MET A 1 -16.68 -27.74 -15.16
C MET A 1 -17.42 -28.58 -14.13
N THR A 2 -17.19 -29.88 -14.05
CA THR A 2 -17.79 -30.70 -12.98
C THR A 2 -17.02 -30.51 -11.67
N LEU A 3 -17.63 -30.89 -10.54
CA LEU A 3 -16.93 -30.94 -9.25
C LEU A 3 -15.74 -31.90 -9.31
N ARG A 4 -15.88 -33.02 -10.01
CA ARG A 4 -14.79 -33.97 -10.28
C ARG A 4 -13.58 -33.31 -10.94
N ASP A 5 -13.80 -32.49 -11.96
CA ASP A 5 -12.72 -31.77 -12.65
C ASP A 5 -12.02 -30.81 -11.69
N LEU A 6 -12.81 -30.05 -10.91
CA LEU A 6 -12.29 -29.06 -9.96
C LEU A 6 -11.39 -29.70 -8.89
N ILE A 7 -11.87 -30.76 -8.24
CA ILE A 7 -11.16 -31.40 -7.12
C ILE A 7 -9.97 -32.24 -7.55
N SER A 8 -9.84 -32.56 -8.85
CA SER A 8 -8.66 -33.25 -9.38
C SER A 8 -7.35 -32.46 -9.16
N HIS A 9 -7.47 -31.17 -8.87
CA HIS A 9 -6.38 -30.27 -8.55
C HIS A 9 -6.12 -30.11 -7.04
N PHE A 10 -6.93 -30.73 -6.19
CA PHE A 10 -6.81 -30.60 -4.73
C PHE A 10 -5.88 -31.66 -4.16
N ASP A 11 -5.18 -31.34 -3.07
CA ASP A 11 -4.34 -32.31 -2.37
C ASP A 11 -5.19 -33.27 -1.55
N LYS A 12 -5.38 -34.49 -2.08
CA LYS A 12 -6.05 -35.64 -1.41
C LYS A 12 -7.39 -35.30 -0.76
N PRO A 13 -8.36 -34.73 -1.50
CA PRO A 13 -9.68 -34.45 -0.96
C PRO A 13 -10.45 -35.75 -0.64
N VAL A 14 -11.24 -35.73 0.42
CA VAL A 14 -12.25 -36.78 0.71
C VAL A 14 -13.61 -36.22 0.30
N THR A 15 -14.41 -37.00 -0.42
CA THR A 15 -15.67 -36.51 -0.98
C THR A 15 -16.87 -37.36 -0.61
N SER A 16 -18.04 -36.71 -0.55
CA SER A 16 -19.35 -37.34 -0.46
C SER A 16 -20.36 -36.63 -1.38
N GLY A 17 -21.39 -37.33 -1.81
CA GLY A 17 -22.39 -36.82 -2.76
C GLY A 17 -21.95 -36.90 -4.24
N SER A 18 -22.70 -36.24 -5.13
CA SER A 18 -22.48 -36.34 -6.58
C SER A 18 -21.31 -35.49 -7.06
N LEU A 19 -20.31 -36.13 -7.66
CA LEU A 19 -19.15 -35.47 -8.27
C LEU A 19 -19.42 -34.92 -9.68
N ASP A 20 -20.54 -35.28 -10.28
CA ASP A 20 -20.94 -34.82 -11.62
C ASP A 20 -21.70 -33.48 -11.56
N THR A 21 -21.79 -32.90 -10.35
CA THR A 21 -22.37 -31.58 -10.09
C THR A 21 -21.60 -30.49 -10.84
N GLU A 22 -22.31 -29.64 -11.58
CA GLU A 22 -21.71 -28.55 -12.33
C GLU A 22 -21.32 -27.39 -11.39
N ILE A 23 -20.05 -26.99 -11.46
CA ILE A 23 -19.50 -25.84 -10.76
C ILE A 23 -19.02 -24.80 -11.77
N THR A 24 -19.54 -23.58 -11.64
CA THR A 24 -19.19 -22.42 -12.47
C THR A 24 -18.52 -21.31 -11.67
N ALA A 25 -18.61 -21.34 -10.34
CA ALA A 25 -18.03 -20.32 -9.46
C ALA A 25 -17.62 -20.90 -8.10
N LEU A 26 -16.71 -20.19 -7.43
CA LEU A 26 -16.40 -20.37 -6.01
C LEU A 26 -16.80 -19.12 -5.24
N ALA A 27 -17.23 -19.28 -4.00
CA ALA A 27 -17.42 -18.17 -3.08
C ALA A 27 -16.95 -18.55 -1.67
N TYR A 28 -16.33 -17.61 -0.97
CA TYR A 28 -15.98 -17.74 0.45
C TYR A 28 -16.78 -16.78 1.35
N ASP A 29 -17.81 -16.14 0.78
CA ASP A 29 -18.78 -15.30 1.46
C ASP A 29 -20.17 -15.87 1.17
N SER A 30 -20.86 -16.36 2.20
CA SER A 30 -22.17 -17.02 2.04
C SER A 30 -23.23 -16.09 1.44
N ARG A 31 -23.05 -14.77 1.55
CA ARG A 31 -23.95 -13.75 0.96
C ARG A 31 -23.78 -13.62 -0.57
N LYS A 32 -22.73 -14.21 -1.14
CA LYS A 32 -22.41 -14.17 -2.58
C LYS A 32 -22.71 -15.50 -3.30
N ILE A 33 -23.40 -16.43 -2.64
CA ILE A 33 -23.78 -17.69 -3.26
C ILE A 33 -24.83 -17.43 -4.36
N ALA A 34 -24.58 -18.01 -5.52
CA ALA A 34 -25.46 -18.05 -6.67
C ALA A 34 -25.56 -19.50 -7.18
N PRO A 35 -26.51 -19.83 -8.08
CA PRO A 35 -26.60 -21.18 -8.66
C PRO A 35 -25.25 -21.67 -9.19
N LYS A 36 -24.95 -22.97 -9.01
CA LYS A 36 -23.70 -23.62 -9.46
C LYS A 36 -22.42 -23.08 -8.80
N THR A 37 -22.54 -22.46 -7.63
CA THR A 37 -21.40 -21.97 -6.84
C THR A 37 -21.02 -22.98 -5.75
N ALA A 38 -19.75 -23.34 -5.65
CA ALA A 38 -19.23 -24.07 -4.50
C ALA A 38 -18.81 -23.08 -3.38
N PHE A 39 -19.29 -23.32 -2.16
CA PHE A 39 -18.92 -22.52 -0.99
C PHE A 39 -17.64 -23.07 -0.36
N VAL A 40 -16.66 -22.20 -0.11
CA VAL A 40 -15.41 -22.54 0.56
C VAL A 40 -15.38 -21.92 1.96
N ALA A 41 -15.44 -22.76 2.99
CA ALA A 41 -15.51 -22.34 4.38
C ALA A 41 -14.13 -21.93 4.91
N LEU A 42 -13.76 -20.65 4.78
CA LEU A 42 -12.46 -20.16 5.24
C LEU A 42 -12.49 -19.74 6.72
N ARG A 43 -11.47 -20.12 7.49
CA ARG A 43 -11.21 -19.51 8.81
C ARG A 43 -10.65 -18.10 8.63
N GLY A 44 -11.30 -17.11 9.24
CA GLY A 44 -10.87 -15.71 9.29
C GLY A 44 -10.31 -15.32 10.65
N SER A 45 -9.73 -14.12 10.75
CA SER A 45 -9.23 -13.58 12.03
C SER A 45 -10.33 -13.09 12.97
N LYS A 46 -11.54 -12.85 12.45
CA LYS A 46 -12.70 -12.34 13.22
C LYS A 46 -13.86 -13.33 13.30
N SER A 47 -13.97 -14.23 12.34
CA SER A 47 -15.10 -15.17 12.21
C SER A 47 -14.64 -16.45 11.51
N ASP A 48 -15.26 -17.56 11.86
CA ASP A 48 -15.04 -18.84 11.19
C ASP A 48 -16.06 -19.01 10.04
N GLY A 49 -15.58 -19.23 8.81
CA GLY A 49 -16.41 -19.45 7.64
C GLY A 49 -17.29 -20.70 7.73
N HIS A 50 -16.89 -21.66 8.57
CA HIS A 50 -17.64 -22.89 8.81
C HIS A 50 -19.01 -22.63 9.45
N ASP A 51 -19.11 -21.59 10.29
CA ASP A 51 -20.37 -21.21 10.94
C ASP A 51 -21.42 -20.74 9.92
N PHE A 52 -21.00 -20.38 8.70
CA PHE A 52 -21.88 -19.91 7.64
C PHE A 52 -22.25 -20.98 6.60
N ILE A 53 -21.81 -22.23 6.79
CA ILE A 53 -22.18 -23.35 5.90
C ILE A 53 -23.71 -23.52 5.81
N PRO A 54 -24.49 -23.52 6.93
CA PRO A 54 -25.95 -23.65 6.83
C PRO A 54 -26.59 -22.57 5.95
N LYS A 55 -26.11 -21.33 6.07
CA LYS A 55 -26.60 -20.21 5.26
C LYS A 55 -26.20 -20.34 3.78
N ALA A 56 -25.00 -20.85 3.50
CA ALA A 56 -24.58 -21.11 2.12
C ALA A 56 -25.44 -22.20 1.46
N ILE A 57 -25.78 -23.25 2.21
CA ILE A 57 -26.71 -24.31 1.79
C ILE A 57 -28.10 -23.72 1.50
N GLU A 58 -28.65 -22.94 2.43
CA GLU A 58 -29.95 -22.25 2.25
C GLU A 58 -29.95 -21.34 1.02
N SER A 59 -28.81 -20.70 0.74
CA SER A 59 -28.63 -19.82 -0.44
C SER A 59 -28.42 -20.61 -1.75
N GLY A 60 -28.43 -21.94 -1.72
CA GLY A 60 -28.36 -22.79 -2.92
C GLY A 60 -26.93 -23.13 -3.37
N ALA A 61 -25.97 -23.24 -2.44
CA ALA A 61 -24.62 -23.72 -2.77
C ALA A 61 -24.67 -25.11 -3.43
N ALA A 62 -23.97 -25.25 -4.55
CA ALA A 62 -23.94 -26.50 -5.31
C ALA A 62 -23.00 -27.54 -4.69
N ALA A 63 -22.00 -27.11 -3.94
CA ALA A 63 -21.10 -27.95 -3.17
C ALA A 63 -20.51 -27.18 -1.99
N ILE A 64 -20.03 -27.89 -0.97
CA ILE A 64 -19.30 -27.34 0.17
C ILE A 64 -17.86 -27.85 0.15
N ILE A 65 -16.90 -26.95 0.32
CA ILE A 65 -15.47 -27.25 0.51
C ILE A 65 -15.09 -26.81 1.92
N SER A 66 -14.63 -27.75 2.75
CA SER A 66 -14.51 -27.56 4.20
C SER A 66 -13.35 -28.33 4.81
N GLU A 67 -12.81 -27.84 5.92
CA GLU A 67 -11.88 -28.57 6.80
C GLU A 67 -12.60 -29.53 7.75
N GLN A 68 -13.93 -29.46 7.82
CA GLN A 68 -14.75 -30.31 8.65
C GLN A 68 -15.37 -31.44 7.82
N ALA A 69 -15.58 -32.59 8.46
CA ALA A 69 -16.35 -33.68 7.87
C ALA A 69 -17.80 -33.25 7.60
N PRO A 70 -18.48 -33.83 6.60
CA PRO A 70 -19.88 -33.55 6.35
C PRO A 70 -20.74 -33.95 7.56
N PRO A 71 -21.80 -33.18 7.89
CA PRO A 71 -22.85 -33.64 8.79
C PRO A 71 -23.48 -34.94 8.29
N ASN A 72 -23.94 -35.81 9.20
CA ASN A 72 -24.47 -37.14 8.84
C ASN A 72 -25.61 -37.10 7.81
N ASP A 73 -26.47 -36.08 7.87
CA ASP A 73 -27.65 -35.95 7.00
C ASP A 73 -27.42 -34.99 5.81
N CYS A 74 -26.15 -34.69 5.48
CA CYS A 74 -25.84 -33.77 4.40
C CYS A 74 -26.04 -34.42 3.02
N THR A 75 -26.97 -33.89 2.24
CA THR A 75 -27.29 -34.35 0.87
C THR A 75 -26.55 -33.58 -0.22
N ILE A 76 -25.90 -32.46 0.13
CA ILE A 76 -25.15 -31.62 -0.81
C ILE A 76 -23.75 -32.20 -1.01
N PRO A 77 -23.20 -32.19 -2.24
CA PRO A 77 -21.83 -32.59 -2.48
C PRO A 77 -20.84 -31.90 -1.53
N TRP A 78 -20.01 -32.69 -0.86
CA TRP A 78 -19.07 -32.21 0.14
C TRP A 78 -17.65 -32.62 -0.22
N VAL A 79 -16.72 -31.68 -0.09
CA VAL A 79 -15.29 -31.88 -0.31
C VAL A 79 -14.56 -31.50 0.98
N HIS A 80 -14.15 -32.53 1.72
CA HIS A 80 -13.34 -32.39 2.91
C HIS A 80 -11.85 -32.29 2.50
N VAL A 81 -11.22 -31.18 2.85
CA VAL A 81 -9.82 -30.87 2.55
C VAL A 81 -9.05 -30.56 3.83
N LYS A 82 -7.73 -30.71 3.79
CA LYS A 82 -6.87 -30.39 4.94
C LYS A 82 -6.77 -28.89 5.23
N GLU A 83 -6.80 -28.06 4.18
CA GLU A 83 -6.61 -26.61 4.27
C GLU A 83 -7.46 -25.92 3.19
N THR A 84 -8.51 -25.24 3.62
CA THR A 84 -9.51 -24.62 2.72
C THR A 84 -8.93 -23.48 1.89
N ARG A 85 -7.94 -22.74 2.41
CA ARG A 85 -7.29 -21.65 1.66
C ARG A 85 -6.45 -22.15 0.49
N ILE A 86 -5.79 -23.30 0.65
CA ILE A 86 -5.04 -23.95 -0.43
C ILE A 86 -6.02 -24.48 -1.49
N ALA A 87 -7.11 -25.14 -1.06
CA ALA A 87 -8.15 -25.62 -1.98
C ALA A 87 -8.81 -24.47 -2.76
N LEU A 88 -9.07 -23.32 -2.12
CA LEU A 88 -9.56 -22.12 -2.81
C LEU A 88 -8.60 -21.66 -3.90
N ALA A 89 -7.30 -21.58 -3.60
CA ALA A 89 -6.30 -21.14 -4.57
C ALA A 89 -6.19 -22.09 -5.77
N GLN A 90 -6.20 -23.40 -5.52
CA GLN A 90 -6.17 -24.44 -6.55
C GLN A 90 -7.44 -24.41 -7.41
N GLY A 91 -8.62 -24.32 -6.78
CA GLY A 91 -9.90 -24.29 -7.47
C GLY A 91 -10.09 -23.00 -8.28
N ALA A 92 -9.68 -21.86 -7.73
CA ALA A 92 -9.72 -20.58 -8.44
C ALA A 92 -8.81 -20.59 -9.67
N ALA A 93 -7.62 -21.20 -9.57
CA ALA A 93 -6.73 -21.36 -10.71
C ALA A 93 -7.39 -22.24 -11.79
N ALA A 94 -7.96 -23.37 -11.42
CA ALA A 94 -8.64 -24.28 -12.35
C ALA A 94 -9.83 -23.61 -13.06
N LEU A 95 -10.70 -22.90 -12.33
CA LEU A 95 -11.84 -22.18 -12.92
C LEU A 95 -11.43 -21.07 -13.89
N ASN A 96 -10.24 -20.50 -13.73
CA ASN A 96 -9.72 -19.46 -14.61
C ASN A 96 -8.75 -20.00 -15.68
N ASN A 97 -8.64 -21.31 -15.85
CA ASN A 97 -7.70 -21.97 -16.77
C ASN A 97 -6.22 -21.64 -16.49
N PHE A 98 -5.84 -21.54 -15.22
CA PHE A 98 -4.47 -21.35 -14.73
C PHE A 98 -3.74 -20.11 -15.31
N PRO A 99 -4.32 -18.90 -15.22
CA PRO A 99 -3.82 -17.71 -15.92
C PRO A 99 -2.41 -17.30 -15.45
N ALA A 100 -2.02 -17.66 -14.23
CA ALA A 100 -0.68 -17.41 -13.70
C ALA A 100 0.45 -18.07 -14.52
N LYS A 101 0.17 -19.18 -15.24
CA LYS A 101 1.17 -19.88 -16.05
C LYS A 101 1.60 -19.09 -17.29
N ASP A 102 0.74 -18.19 -17.77
CA ASP A 102 0.95 -17.41 -18.99
C ASP A 102 1.41 -15.97 -18.72
N LEU A 103 1.59 -15.61 -17.44
CA LEU A 103 2.05 -14.30 -16.99
C LEU A 103 3.46 -14.37 -16.40
N ILE A 104 4.30 -13.41 -16.77
CA ILE A 104 5.56 -13.13 -16.07
C ILE A 104 5.21 -12.41 -14.77
N ALA A 105 5.08 -13.15 -13.67
CA ALA A 105 4.74 -12.56 -12.37
C ALA A 105 6.00 -12.10 -11.61
N LEU A 106 5.99 -10.84 -11.20
CA LEU A 106 7.00 -10.21 -10.35
C LEU A 106 6.34 -9.83 -9.02
N ALA A 107 6.84 -10.37 -7.92
CA ALA A 107 6.27 -10.11 -6.59
C ALA A 107 7.27 -9.37 -5.71
N VAL A 108 6.79 -8.45 -4.87
CA VAL A 108 7.60 -7.78 -3.85
C VAL A 108 7.01 -7.96 -2.46
N THR A 109 7.86 -8.36 -1.51
CA THR A 109 7.56 -8.38 -0.09
C THR A 109 8.59 -7.59 0.72
N GLY A 110 8.23 -7.31 1.97
CA GLY A 110 9.00 -6.50 2.91
C GLY A 110 8.09 -5.64 3.78
N THR A 111 8.65 -4.93 4.76
CA THR A 111 7.88 -3.98 5.59
C THR A 111 7.58 -2.75 4.75
N ASN A 112 8.60 -2.06 4.25
CA ASN A 112 8.47 -0.82 3.47
C ASN A 112 8.89 -1.00 2.01
N GLY A 113 8.42 -0.12 1.12
CA GLY A 113 8.84 -0.06 -0.29
C GLY A 113 8.04 -0.93 -1.27
N LYS A 114 7.20 -1.86 -0.79
CA LYS A 114 6.39 -2.76 -1.65
C LYS A 114 5.64 -2.03 -2.77
N THR A 115 4.83 -1.03 -2.42
CA THR A 115 4.07 -0.23 -3.39
C THR A 115 4.98 0.43 -4.41
N THR A 116 6.03 1.14 -3.98
CA THR A 116 6.92 1.82 -4.91
C THR A 116 7.64 0.84 -5.84
N THR A 117 8.16 -0.26 -5.31
CA THR A 117 8.79 -1.31 -6.11
C THR A 117 7.81 -1.95 -7.09
N ALA A 118 6.56 -2.22 -6.70
CA ALA A 118 5.54 -2.77 -7.59
C ALA A 118 5.21 -1.81 -8.74
N PHE A 119 5.08 -0.50 -8.47
CA PHE A 119 4.89 0.52 -9.50
C PHE A 119 6.09 0.62 -10.44
N LEU A 120 7.32 0.56 -9.91
CA LEU A 120 8.53 0.55 -10.73
C LEU A 120 8.63 -0.69 -11.61
N MET A 121 8.31 -1.89 -11.08
CA MET A 121 8.24 -3.11 -11.89
C MET A 121 7.19 -3.00 -12.99
N HIS A 122 5.99 -2.51 -12.67
CA HIS A 122 4.92 -2.28 -13.64
C HIS A 122 5.34 -1.32 -14.75
N HIS A 123 5.97 -0.19 -14.40
CA HIS A 123 6.52 0.78 -15.35
C HIS A 123 7.57 0.16 -16.26
N LEU A 124 8.58 -0.50 -15.67
CA LEU A 124 9.69 -1.09 -16.42
C LEU A 124 9.22 -2.19 -17.39
N MET A 125 8.29 -3.06 -16.96
CA MET A 125 7.74 -4.10 -17.83
C MET A 125 6.95 -3.51 -19.00
N ASN A 126 6.10 -2.51 -18.76
CA ASN A 126 5.37 -1.82 -19.84
C ASN A 126 6.33 -1.12 -20.80
N ALA A 127 7.35 -0.41 -20.29
CA ALA A 127 8.35 0.27 -21.10
C ALA A 127 9.19 -0.71 -21.94
N GLY A 128 9.47 -1.90 -21.41
CA GLY A 128 10.09 -3.03 -22.12
C GLY A 128 9.14 -3.81 -23.03
N GLN A 129 8.00 -3.21 -23.44
CA GLN A 129 6.99 -3.79 -24.33
C GLN A 129 6.39 -5.12 -23.83
N LYS A 130 6.39 -5.36 -22.52
CA LYS A 130 5.67 -6.44 -21.86
C LYS A 130 4.49 -5.82 -21.11
N ARG A 131 3.35 -5.67 -21.79
CA ARG A 131 2.13 -5.11 -21.18
C ARG A 131 1.90 -5.76 -19.82
N CYS A 132 1.86 -4.95 -18.78
CA CYS A 132 1.94 -5.41 -17.40
C CYS A 132 0.68 -5.01 -16.65
N GLY A 133 0.10 -5.92 -15.88
CA GLY A 133 -0.88 -5.57 -14.85
C GLY A 133 -0.21 -5.19 -13.54
N LEU A 134 -0.97 -4.58 -12.63
CA LEU A 134 -0.51 -4.19 -11.30
C LEU A 134 -1.51 -4.67 -10.24
N LEU A 135 -1.04 -5.36 -9.21
CA LEU A 135 -1.78 -5.57 -7.96
C LEU A 135 -1.10 -4.81 -6.83
N SER A 136 -1.64 -3.65 -6.47
CA SER A 136 -1.07 -2.78 -5.44
C SER A 136 -2.12 -2.33 -4.42
N THR A 137 -1.64 -1.87 -3.27
CA THR A 137 -2.44 -1.20 -2.23
C THR A 137 -3.21 0.01 -2.78
N VAL A 138 -2.68 0.71 -3.79
CA VAL A 138 -3.30 1.93 -4.33
C VAL A 138 -4.49 1.60 -5.22
N PHE A 139 -4.29 0.74 -6.21
CA PHE A 139 -5.32 0.24 -7.14
C PHE A 139 -4.82 -1.05 -7.79
N TYR A 140 -5.72 -1.73 -8.48
CA TYR A 140 -5.34 -2.78 -9.43
C TYR A 140 -5.42 -2.24 -10.86
N ASP A 141 -4.41 -2.54 -11.67
CA ASP A 141 -4.40 -2.26 -13.10
C ASP A 141 -4.50 -3.58 -13.85
N VAL A 142 -5.59 -3.80 -14.57
CA VAL A 142 -5.83 -5.04 -15.34
C VAL A 142 -5.37 -4.90 -16.80
N GLY A 143 -4.38 -4.07 -17.07
CA GLY A 143 -3.83 -3.84 -18.42
C GLY A 143 -4.39 -2.57 -19.05
N GLY A 144 -4.26 -1.42 -18.39
CA GLY A 144 -4.72 -0.09 -18.82
C GLY A 144 -6.06 0.33 -18.22
N LYS A 145 -6.78 -0.56 -17.52
CA LYS A 145 -7.99 -0.21 -16.76
C LYS A 145 -7.70 -0.35 -15.27
N GLN A 146 -7.87 0.74 -14.55
CA GLN A 146 -7.73 0.76 -13.09
C GLN A 146 -9.05 0.38 -12.42
N VAL A 147 -8.96 -0.46 -11.40
CA VAL A 147 -10.08 -0.81 -10.51
C VAL A 147 -9.67 -0.61 -9.04
N PRO A 148 -10.61 -0.27 -8.15
CA PRO A 148 -10.30 -0.05 -6.74
C PRO A 148 -9.67 -1.29 -6.09
N ALA A 149 -8.58 -1.08 -5.35
CA ALA A 149 -7.99 -2.13 -4.54
C ALA A 149 -8.82 -2.34 -3.27
N THR A 150 -9.08 -3.60 -2.92
CA THR A 150 -9.73 -3.95 -1.64
C THR A 150 -8.71 -4.28 -0.56
N HIS A 151 -7.54 -4.79 -0.97
CA HIS A 151 -6.43 -5.20 -0.12
C HIS A 151 -5.10 -4.97 -0.83
N THR A 152 -3.99 -4.86 -0.09
CA THR A 152 -2.64 -4.88 -0.67
C THR A 152 -2.40 -6.11 -1.55
N THR A 153 -2.88 -7.27 -1.08
CA THR A 153 -2.87 -8.52 -1.85
C THR A 153 -4.25 -9.15 -1.68
N PRO A 154 -5.08 -9.24 -2.73
CA PRO A 154 -6.43 -9.79 -2.62
C PRO A 154 -6.40 -11.30 -2.34
N GLU A 155 -7.57 -11.90 -2.10
CA GLU A 155 -7.68 -13.34 -1.87
C GLU A 155 -7.48 -14.12 -3.18
N SER A 156 -7.11 -15.40 -3.06
CA SER A 156 -6.68 -16.23 -4.19
C SER A 156 -7.72 -16.31 -5.33
N LEU A 157 -9.02 -16.27 -4.98
CA LEU A 157 -10.12 -16.21 -5.93
C LEU A 157 -10.05 -14.95 -6.82
N GLU A 158 -9.94 -13.79 -6.20
CA GLU A 158 -9.82 -12.51 -6.90
C GLU A 158 -8.52 -12.40 -7.69
N ILE A 159 -7.39 -12.91 -7.16
CA ILE A 159 -6.10 -12.90 -7.90
C ILE A 159 -6.25 -13.63 -9.24
N GLN A 160 -6.81 -14.83 -9.23
CA GLN A 160 -6.96 -15.62 -10.46
C GLN A 160 -7.92 -14.96 -11.44
N GLY A 161 -9.02 -14.39 -10.96
CA GLY A 161 -9.95 -13.61 -11.79
C GLY A 161 -9.31 -12.35 -12.39
N LEU A 162 -8.49 -11.63 -11.63
CA LEU A 162 -7.76 -10.45 -12.10
C LEU A 162 -6.68 -10.84 -13.12
N PHE A 163 -5.96 -11.95 -12.90
CA PHE A 163 -4.97 -12.45 -13.86
C PHE A 163 -5.62 -12.90 -15.17
N SER A 164 -6.78 -13.55 -15.10
CA SER A 164 -7.58 -13.90 -16.28
C SER A 164 -7.99 -12.65 -17.08
N GLN A 165 -8.47 -11.60 -16.39
CA GLN A 165 -8.76 -10.31 -17.03
C GLN A 165 -7.53 -9.65 -17.66
N MET A 166 -6.38 -9.68 -16.96
CA MET A 166 -5.12 -9.16 -17.47
C MET A 166 -4.70 -9.88 -18.76
N LEU A 167 -4.78 -11.22 -18.80
CA LEU A 167 -4.50 -12.00 -20.01
C LEU A 167 -5.47 -11.65 -21.15
N GLY A 168 -6.77 -11.54 -20.86
CA GLY A 168 -7.78 -11.11 -21.82
C GLY A 168 -7.50 -9.72 -22.40
N ASN A 169 -6.93 -8.83 -21.58
CA ASN A 169 -6.47 -7.50 -22.01
C ASN A 169 -5.07 -7.52 -22.64
N GLY A 170 -4.48 -8.69 -22.91
CA GLY A 170 -3.20 -8.84 -23.59
C GLY A 170 -1.97 -8.57 -22.72
N CYS A 171 -2.10 -8.53 -21.40
CA CYS A 171 -0.94 -8.50 -20.50
C CYS A 171 -0.09 -9.75 -20.68
N LYS A 172 1.22 -9.57 -20.57
CA LYS A 172 2.24 -10.63 -20.55
C LYS A 172 2.97 -10.73 -19.21
N ALA A 173 2.76 -9.74 -18.34
CA ALA A 173 3.39 -9.64 -17.04
C ALA A 173 2.41 -9.12 -16.00
N VAL A 174 2.76 -9.33 -14.73
CA VAL A 174 2.09 -8.71 -13.60
C VAL A 174 3.11 -8.35 -12.53
N ALA A 175 3.05 -7.11 -12.05
CA ALA A 175 3.76 -6.67 -10.86
C ALA A 175 2.79 -6.70 -9.67
N MET A 176 3.18 -7.30 -8.55
CA MET A 176 2.29 -7.43 -7.41
C MET A 176 2.98 -7.24 -6.05
N GLU A 177 2.24 -6.64 -5.12
CA GLU A 177 2.60 -6.64 -3.71
C GLU A 177 2.21 -7.98 -3.07
N ALA A 178 3.15 -8.64 -2.39
CA ALA A 178 2.93 -9.85 -1.59
C ALA A 178 3.08 -9.52 -0.10
N SER A 179 1.97 -9.11 0.53
CA SER A 179 1.94 -8.81 1.97
C SER A 179 2.24 -10.08 2.81
N SER A 180 2.77 -9.90 4.02
CA SER A 180 3.00 -11.03 4.94
C SER A 180 1.71 -11.76 5.29
N HIS A 181 0.61 -11.02 5.48
CA HIS A 181 -0.72 -11.59 5.70
C HIS A 181 -1.12 -12.52 4.55
N ALA A 182 -0.92 -12.09 3.30
CA ALA A 182 -1.29 -12.89 2.14
C ALA A 182 -0.42 -14.14 1.96
N LEU A 183 0.87 -14.04 2.28
CA LEU A 183 1.79 -15.17 2.26
C LEU A 183 1.48 -16.19 3.37
N ASP A 184 1.16 -15.71 4.56
CA ASP A 184 0.76 -16.53 5.69
C ASP A 184 -0.60 -17.21 5.46
N GLN A 185 -1.56 -16.49 4.87
CA GLN A 185 -2.90 -16.98 4.54
C GLN A 185 -2.98 -17.70 3.19
N HIS A 186 -1.85 -18.05 2.58
CA HIS A 186 -1.81 -18.82 1.33
C HIS A 186 -2.57 -18.18 0.13
N ARG A 187 -2.81 -16.86 0.13
CA ARG A 187 -3.57 -16.18 -0.94
C ARG A 187 -2.88 -16.27 -2.30
N VAL A 188 -1.55 -16.41 -2.29
CA VAL A 188 -0.70 -16.52 -3.47
C VAL A 188 -0.21 -17.96 -3.72
N HIS A 189 -0.84 -18.94 -3.08
CA HIS A 189 -0.47 -20.34 -3.24
C HIS A 189 -0.64 -20.80 -4.70
N GLY A 190 0.30 -21.60 -5.18
CA GLY A 190 0.27 -22.15 -6.55
C GLY A 190 0.66 -21.17 -7.65
N LEU A 191 0.93 -19.90 -7.33
CA LEU A 191 1.43 -18.93 -8.31
C LEU A 191 2.90 -19.21 -8.64
N THR A 192 3.24 -19.06 -9.92
CA THR A 192 4.63 -19.10 -10.43
C THR A 192 5.18 -17.70 -10.55
N PHE A 193 6.42 -17.48 -10.12
CA PHE A 193 7.05 -16.16 -10.07
C PHE A 193 8.36 -16.15 -10.87
N ALA A 194 8.46 -15.21 -11.80
CA ALA A 194 9.70 -14.96 -12.53
C ALA A 194 10.75 -14.29 -11.63
N ALA A 195 10.31 -13.42 -10.70
CA ALA A 195 11.16 -12.88 -9.65
C ALA A 195 10.37 -12.54 -8.38
N GLY A 196 11.00 -12.74 -7.23
CA GLY A 196 10.51 -12.27 -5.93
C GLY A 196 11.52 -11.33 -5.28
N ILE A 197 11.05 -10.17 -4.82
CA ILE A 197 11.88 -9.14 -4.19
C ILE A 197 11.66 -9.13 -2.68
N PHE A 198 12.75 -9.09 -1.91
CA PHE A 198 12.74 -8.74 -0.49
C PHE A 198 13.35 -7.35 -0.29
N THR A 199 12.55 -6.39 0.18
CA THR A 199 13.04 -5.02 0.38
C THR A 199 13.73 -4.82 1.73
N ASN A 200 13.02 -5.06 2.83
CA ASN A 200 13.49 -4.88 4.21
C ASN A 200 12.51 -5.51 5.22
N LEU A 201 12.94 -5.63 6.48
CA LEU A 201 12.05 -6.00 7.60
C LEU A 201 12.32 -5.18 8.86
N THR A 202 11.37 -4.31 9.21
CA THR A 202 11.30 -3.56 10.48
C THR A 202 9.99 -3.85 11.22
N GLN A 203 9.89 -3.45 12.49
CA GLN A 203 8.73 -3.73 13.36
C GLN A 203 7.43 -3.17 12.77
N ASP A 204 6.53 -4.09 12.42
CA ASP A 204 5.17 -3.83 11.94
C ASP A 204 4.33 -5.12 12.09
N HIS A 205 3.00 -5.00 12.04
CA HIS A 205 2.06 -6.14 12.03
C HIS A 205 2.23 -7.18 13.15
N LEU A 206 2.81 -6.81 14.29
CA LEU A 206 2.98 -7.72 15.43
C LEU A 206 1.66 -8.04 16.14
N ASP A 207 0.62 -7.21 15.93
CA ASP A 207 -0.77 -7.51 16.30
C ASP A 207 -1.31 -8.78 15.62
N TYR A 208 -0.76 -9.14 14.45
CA TYR A 208 -1.09 -10.38 13.73
C TYR A 208 -0.04 -11.47 13.94
N HIS A 209 1.24 -11.16 13.71
CA HIS A 209 2.32 -12.17 13.70
C HIS A 209 2.85 -12.52 15.09
N GLY A 210 2.60 -11.70 16.11
CA GLY A 210 3.12 -11.85 17.47
C GLY A 210 4.61 -11.50 17.60
N THR A 211 5.48 -12.10 16.80
CA THR A 211 6.94 -11.91 16.86
C THR A 211 7.56 -11.48 15.53
N MET A 212 8.75 -10.88 15.59
CA MET A 212 9.51 -10.53 14.37
C MET A 212 9.93 -11.77 13.57
N GLU A 213 10.21 -12.87 14.26
CA GLU A 213 10.56 -14.16 13.66
C GLU A 213 9.39 -14.75 12.88
N ALA A 214 8.19 -14.78 13.47
CA ALA A 214 6.98 -15.23 12.77
C ALA A 214 6.68 -14.34 11.56
N TYR A 215 6.81 -13.01 11.72
CA TYR A 215 6.65 -12.05 10.63
C TYR A 215 7.66 -12.27 9.49
N PHE A 216 8.91 -12.59 9.83
CA PHE A 216 9.94 -12.95 8.85
C PHE A 216 9.59 -14.27 8.14
N VAL A 217 9.23 -15.31 8.88
CA VAL A 217 8.84 -16.62 8.33
C VAL A 217 7.66 -16.49 7.35
N ALA A 218 6.67 -15.65 7.66
CA ALA A 218 5.59 -15.38 6.73
C ALA A 218 6.10 -14.83 5.38
N LYS A 219 7.10 -13.93 5.38
CA LYS A 219 7.70 -13.40 4.14
C LYS A 219 8.59 -14.41 3.43
N VAL A 220 9.29 -15.29 4.17
CA VAL A 220 10.13 -16.37 3.63
C VAL A 220 9.34 -17.27 2.69
N ARG A 221 8.03 -17.47 2.93
CA ARG A 221 7.15 -18.30 2.07
C ARG A 221 7.17 -17.90 0.59
N LEU A 222 7.36 -16.62 0.26
CA LEU A 222 7.52 -16.19 -1.14
C LEU A 222 8.74 -16.85 -1.79
N PHE A 223 9.85 -16.86 -1.06
CA PHE A 223 11.13 -17.41 -1.50
C PHE A 223 11.13 -18.94 -1.47
N GLU A 224 10.40 -19.57 -0.55
CA GLU A 224 10.15 -21.02 -0.57
C GLU A 224 9.41 -21.44 -1.86
N MET A 225 8.35 -20.71 -2.23
CA MET A 225 7.64 -20.97 -3.48
C MET A 225 8.55 -20.79 -4.69
N ILE A 226 9.37 -19.74 -4.77
CA ILE A 226 10.32 -19.53 -5.87
C ILE A 226 11.40 -20.62 -5.88
N ALA A 227 11.92 -21.00 -4.71
CA ALA A 227 12.92 -22.05 -4.59
C ALA A 227 12.40 -23.40 -5.08
N SER A 228 11.11 -23.71 -4.86
CA SER A 228 10.45 -24.92 -5.36
C SER A 228 10.23 -24.94 -6.88
N GLN A 229 10.35 -23.80 -7.56
CA GLN A 229 10.21 -23.69 -9.01
C GLN A 229 11.53 -23.98 -9.72
N PRO A 230 11.48 -24.51 -10.98
CA PRO A 230 12.69 -24.79 -11.76
C PRO A 230 13.45 -23.52 -12.17
N LYS A 231 12.76 -22.38 -12.23
CA LYS A 231 13.29 -21.06 -12.61
C LYS A 231 12.75 -20.00 -11.65
N GLY A 232 13.22 -18.77 -11.81
CA GLY A 232 12.79 -17.62 -11.04
C GLY A 232 13.90 -17.10 -10.12
N SER A 233 14.04 -15.78 -10.07
CA SER A 233 15.11 -15.10 -9.32
C SER A 233 14.64 -14.61 -7.96
N MET A 234 15.53 -14.70 -6.97
CA MET A 234 15.31 -14.19 -5.62
C MET A 234 16.13 -12.92 -5.45
N VAL A 235 15.49 -11.77 -5.58
CA VAL A 235 16.12 -10.44 -5.57
C VAL A 235 16.08 -9.87 -4.15
N ILE A 236 17.22 -9.82 -3.47
CA ILE A 236 17.25 -9.58 -2.01
C ILE A 236 18.13 -8.38 -1.69
N ASN A 237 17.60 -7.46 -0.86
CA ASN A 237 18.38 -6.37 -0.30
C ASN A 237 19.42 -6.93 0.67
N MET A 238 20.71 -6.81 0.35
CA MET A 238 21.78 -7.33 1.19
C MET A 238 22.16 -6.41 2.35
N ASP A 239 21.73 -5.15 2.31
CA ASP A 239 22.01 -4.19 3.38
C ASP A 239 21.04 -4.39 4.56
N ASP A 240 19.91 -5.07 4.34
CA ASP A 240 18.98 -5.46 5.38
C ASP A 240 19.45 -6.73 6.12
N MET A 241 19.39 -6.70 7.46
CA MET A 241 19.84 -7.81 8.31
C MET A 241 19.05 -9.11 8.06
N TRP A 242 17.73 -9.02 7.84
CA TRP A 242 16.88 -10.17 7.54
C TRP A 242 17.05 -10.62 6.09
N GLY A 243 17.33 -9.68 5.19
CA GLY A 243 17.75 -9.96 3.82
C GLY A 243 19.00 -10.83 3.76
N ARG A 244 20.01 -10.56 4.61
CA ARG A 244 21.20 -11.42 4.74
C ARG A 244 20.85 -12.85 5.16
N LYS A 245 19.91 -13.03 6.09
CA LYS A 245 19.43 -14.37 6.48
C LYS A 245 18.77 -15.12 5.30
N LEU A 246 17.99 -14.41 4.47
CA LEU A 246 17.42 -15.00 3.24
C LEU A 246 18.50 -15.37 2.23
N ILE A 247 19.53 -14.53 2.06
CA ILE A 247 20.66 -14.82 1.16
C ILE A 247 21.33 -16.13 1.59
N THR A 248 21.74 -16.25 2.86
CA THR A 248 22.36 -17.48 3.38
C THR A 248 21.48 -18.71 3.20
N ARG A 249 20.15 -18.55 3.35
CA ARG A 249 19.22 -19.67 3.19
C ARG A 249 19.11 -20.19 1.76
N TYR A 250 19.29 -19.32 0.75
CA TYR A 250 18.99 -19.65 -0.65
C TYR A 250 20.18 -19.50 -1.61
N GLU A 251 21.37 -19.09 -1.15
CA GLU A 251 22.54 -18.89 -2.00
C GLU A 251 22.93 -20.15 -2.80
N SER A 252 22.77 -21.33 -2.20
CA SER A 252 23.06 -22.63 -2.82
C SER A 252 22.19 -22.93 -4.06
N THR A 253 21.08 -22.21 -4.23
CA THR A 253 20.22 -22.34 -5.41
C THR A 253 20.83 -21.71 -6.67
N GLY A 254 21.84 -20.85 -6.53
CA GLY A 254 22.43 -20.08 -7.64
C GLY A 254 21.48 -19.03 -8.26
N ARG A 255 20.31 -18.78 -7.66
CA ARG A 255 19.25 -17.89 -8.18
C ARG A 255 19.06 -16.60 -7.38
N VAL A 256 19.90 -16.37 -6.37
CA VAL A 256 19.88 -15.17 -5.53
C VAL A 256 20.60 -14.02 -6.25
N LEU A 257 19.94 -12.87 -6.35
CA LEU A 257 20.48 -11.61 -6.86
C LEU A 257 20.48 -10.58 -5.74
N LYS A 258 21.66 -10.10 -5.34
CA LYS A 258 21.83 -9.15 -4.23
C LYS A 258 21.79 -7.73 -4.76
N PHE A 259 21.06 -6.85 -4.09
CA PHE A 259 21.11 -5.42 -4.36
C PHE A 259 21.37 -4.61 -3.10
N GLY A 260 21.94 -3.41 -3.25
CA GLY A 260 22.18 -2.48 -2.15
C GLY A 260 23.30 -1.48 -2.46
N PHE A 261 23.87 -0.87 -1.42
CA PHE A 261 25.03 0.01 -1.51
C PHE A 261 26.34 -0.74 -1.15
N GLY A 262 26.24 -1.86 -0.43
CA GLY A 262 27.39 -2.68 -0.02
C GLY A 262 28.18 -3.26 -1.18
N VAL A 263 29.50 -3.42 -1.00
CA VAL A 263 30.47 -3.92 -2.00
C VAL A 263 30.13 -5.32 -2.54
N GLY A 264 29.36 -6.12 -1.79
CA GLY A 264 28.97 -7.48 -2.19
C GLY A 264 27.69 -7.57 -3.04
N ALA A 265 27.08 -6.45 -3.42
CA ALA A 265 25.83 -6.41 -4.17
C ALA A 265 26.09 -6.68 -5.66
N ASP A 266 25.24 -7.47 -6.29
CA ASP A 266 25.28 -7.72 -7.74
C ASP A 266 24.74 -6.51 -8.53
N TYR A 267 23.77 -5.80 -7.92
CA TYR A 267 23.21 -4.52 -8.37
C TYR A 267 23.51 -3.47 -7.31
N ARG A 268 24.62 -2.76 -7.47
CA ARG A 268 25.14 -1.86 -6.45
C ARG A 268 24.97 -0.40 -6.85
N ALA A 269 24.38 0.40 -5.97
CA ALA A 269 24.39 1.86 -6.13
C ALA A 269 25.62 2.47 -5.45
N VAL A 270 26.30 3.37 -6.15
CA VAL A 270 27.41 4.18 -5.61
C VAL A 270 27.20 5.66 -5.92
N ASN A 271 27.78 6.52 -5.09
CA ASN A 271 27.75 7.98 -5.21
C ASN A 271 26.34 8.60 -5.39
N PRO A 272 25.32 8.21 -4.60
CA PRO A 272 23.99 8.78 -4.76
C PRO A 272 23.99 10.28 -4.44
N ARG A 273 23.29 11.03 -5.28
CA ARG A 273 23.02 12.46 -5.12
C ARG A 273 21.52 12.69 -5.23
N TYR A 274 21.01 13.63 -4.45
CA TYR A 274 19.56 13.90 -4.36
C TYR A 274 19.31 15.39 -4.46
N ASP A 275 18.22 15.73 -5.12
CA ASP A 275 17.64 17.06 -5.15
C ASP A 275 16.11 16.97 -5.20
N LEU A 276 15.43 18.10 -5.38
CA LEU A 276 13.96 18.15 -5.44
C LEU A 276 13.36 17.46 -6.68
N THR A 277 14.18 17.14 -7.68
CA THR A 277 13.76 16.51 -8.94
C THR A 277 13.94 15.00 -8.92
N GLY A 278 14.73 14.46 -7.98
CA GLY A 278 14.93 13.03 -7.81
C GLY A 278 16.32 12.68 -7.30
N CYS A 279 16.85 11.55 -7.77
CA CYS A 279 18.20 11.12 -7.47
C CYS A 279 18.97 10.66 -8.71
N THR A 280 20.29 10.79 -8.62
CA THR A 280 21.25 10.26 -9.58
C THR A 280 22.29 9.43 -8.86
N PHE A 281 22.63 8.28 -9.40
CA PHE A 281 23.65 7.39 -8.83
C PHE A 281 24.31 6.56 -9.93
N GLU A 282 25.46 6.00 -9.63
CA GLU A 282 26.13 5.03 -10.50
C GLU A 282 25.67 3.62 -10.10
N LEU A 283 25.17 2.85 -11.06
CA LEU A 283 24.85 1.43 -10.91
C LEU A 283 26.04 0.59 -11.36
N GLU A 284 26.68 -0.08 -10.42
CA GLU A 284 27.69 -1.10 -10.69
C GLU A 284 27.03 -2.47 -10.82
N ILE A 285 27.29 -3.15 -11.94
CA ILE A 285 26.83 -4.51 -12.24
C ILE A 285 27.85 -5.24 -13.10
N LYS A 286 28.29 -6.42 -12.66
CA LYS A 286 29.27 -7.26 -13.39
C LYS A 286 30.51 -6.48 -13.86
N GLY A 287 31.06 -5.61 -12.99
CA GLY A 287 32.24 -4.79 -13.29
C GLY A 287 32.01 -3.62 -14.25
N ARG A 288 30.76 -3.31 -14.61
CA ARG A 288 30.40 -2.15 -15.42
C ARG A 288 29.67 -1.13 -14.55
N SER A 289 29.89 0.16 -14.81
CA SER A 289 29.17 1.26 -14.17
C SER A 289 28.24 1.94 -15.18
N PHE A 290 27.02 2.26 -14.75
CA PHE A 290 26.01 2.96 -15.53
C PHE A 290 25.45 4.13 -14.73
N LEU A 291 25.33 5.31 -15.33
CA LEU A 291 24.65 6.42 -14.68
C LEU A 291 23.13 6.20 -14.70
N VAL A 292 22.52 6.14 -13.52
CA VAL A 292 21.07 6.07 -13.34
C VAL A 292 20.53 7.45 -12.97
N ARG A 293 19.39 7.81 -13.56
CA ARG A 293 18.58 8.97 -13.17
C ARG A 293 17.20 8.46 -12.79
N LEU A 294 16.71 8.83 -11.62
CA LEU A 294 15.42 8.40 -11.09
C LEU A 294 14.67 9.63 -10.56
N PRO A 295 13.46 9.92 -11.02
CA PRO A 295 12.68 11.08 -10.55
C PRO A 295 12.03 10.84 -9.18
N LEU A 296 12.64 10.02 -8.32
CA LEU A 296 12.16 9.70 -6.98
C LEU A 296 13.26 10.01 -5.97
N ILE A 297 12.88 10.59 -4.84
CA ILE A 297 13.83 11.16 -3.88
C ILE A 297 14.16 10.13 -2.78
N GLY A 298 15.43 10.10 -2.36
CA GLY A 298 15.89 9.38 -1.17
C GLY A 298 16.44 7.98 -1.41
N ASP A 299 17.25 7.51 -0.46
CA ASP A 299 17.92 6.21 -0.52
C ASP A 299 16.96 5.03 -0.59
N PHE A 300 15.85 5.12 0.12
CA PHE A 300 14.82 4.07 0.07
C PHE A 300 14.29 3.90 -1.36
N ASN A 301 14.22 4.97 -2.16
CA ASN A 301 13.83 4.89 -3.56
C ASN A 301 14.95 4.38 -4.47
N VAL A 302 16.23 4.59 -4.12
CA VAL A 302 17.35 3.90 -4.76
C VAL A 302 17.23 2.39 -4.53
N TYR A 303 17.01 1.93 -3.30
CA TYR A 303 16.77 0.51 -3.01
C TYR A 303 15.57 -0.04 -3.80
N ASN A 304 14.44 0.68 -3.82
CA ASN A 304 13.26 0.27 -4.57
C ASN A 304 13.55 0.12 -6.08
N ALA A 305 14.30 1.06 -6.65
CA ALA A 305 14.70 1.05 -8.06
C ALA A 305 15.68 -0.08 -8.38
N LEU A 306 16.68 -0.32 -7.51
CA LEU A 306 17.60 -1.44 -7.68
C LEU A 306 16.87 -2.79 -7.67
N GLY A 307 15.98 -3.00 -6.70
CA GLY A 307 15.17 -4.22 -6.60
C GLY A 307 14.27 -4.42 -7.83
N ALA A 308 13.55 -3.37 -8.25
CA ALA A 308 12.68 -3.43 -9.43
C ALA A 308 13.47 -3.69 -10.73
N LEU A 309 14.62 -3.01 -10.90
CA LEU A 309 15.49 -3.18 -12.06
C LEU A 309 16.08 -4.60 -12.12
N ALA A 310 16.56 -5.13 -10.99
CA ALA A 310 17.11 -6.48 -10.93
C ALA A 310 16.05 -7.55 -11.23
N ALA A 311 14.82 -7.37 -10.73
CA ALA A 311 13.70 -8.26 -11.02
C ALA A 311 13.30 -8.20 -12.50
N ALA A 312 13.15 -7.01 -13.07
CA ALA A 312 12.77 -6.84 -14.47
C ALA A 312 13.85 -7.35 -15.44
N HIS A 313 15.13 -7.08 -15.15
CA HIS A 313 16.25 -7.62 -15.93
C HIS A 313 16.34 -9.14 -15.85
N SER A 314 16.19 -9.74 -14.66
CA SER A 314 16.19 -11.21 -14.51
C SER A 314 14.98 -11.89 -15.17
N ALA A 315 13.86 -11.17 -15.30
CA ALA A 315 12.68 -11.59 -16.05
C ALA A 315 12.78 -11.38 -17.58
N GLY A 316 13.96 -11.00 -18.09
CA GLY A 316 14.27 -10.99 -19.52
C GLY A 316 14.21 -9.63 -20.20
N LEU A 317 14.05 -8.51 -19.47
CA LEU A 317 14.22 -7.19 -20.07
C LEU A 317 15.70 -6.88 -20.35
N ASN A 318 15.97 -6.07 -21.37
CA ASN A 318 17.32 -5.59 -21.64
C ASN A 318 17.80 -4.63 -20.54
N LEU A 319 18.99 -4.88 -19.98
CA LEU A 319 19.54 -4.06 -18.89
C LEU A 319 19.67 -2.57 -19.24
N ARG A 320 20.25 -2.24 -20.41
CA ARG A 320 20.52 -0.83 -20.78
C ARG A 320 19.23 -0.05 -21.02
N GLU A 321 18.25 -0.69 -21.67
CA GLU A 321 16.93 -0.12 -21.87
C GLU A 321 16.21 0.07 -20.53
N THR A 322 16.24 -0.95 -19.66
CA THR A 322 15.64 -0.89 -18.31
C THR A 322 16.23 0.26 -17.48
N ILE A 323 17.55 0.44 -17.49
CA ILE A 323 18.23 1.58 -16.84
C ILE A 323 17.71 2.91 -17.41
N THR A 324 17.58 3.00 -18.73
CA THR A 324 17.11 4.23 -19.41
C THR A 324 15.66 4.55 -19.02
N HIS A 325 14.80 3.53 -18.92
CA HIS A 325 13.39 3.70 -18.57
C HIS A 325 13.17 4.17 -17.13
N LEU A 326 14.11 3.96 -16.21
CA LEU A 326 14.01 4.50 -14.84
C LEU A 326 13.88 6.02 -14.79
N LYS A 327 14.45 6.75 -15.77
CA LYS A 327 14.35 8.22 -15.85
C LYS A 327 12.91 8.71 -15.99
N ALA A 328 12.04 7.91 -16.61
CA ALA A 328 10.64 8.22 -16.83
C ALA A 328 9.71 7.54 -15.80
N SER A 329 10.27 7.05 -14.67
CA SER A 329 9.46 6.41 -13.63
C SER A 329 8.38 7.36 -13.11
N PRO A 330 7.14 6.91 -12.94
CA PRO A 330 6.08 7.75 -12.41
C PRO A 330 6.30 8.07 -10.93
N GLN A 331 5.75 9.19 -10.47
CA GLN A 331 5.50 9.37 -9.04
C GLN A 331 4.54 8.28 -8.57
N VAL A 332 4.78 7.77 -7.36
CA VAL A 332 3.89 6.77 -6.77
C VAL A 332 2.92 7.48 -5.85
N PRO A 333 1.59 7.36 -6.08
CA PRO A 333 0.60 8.08 -5.30
C PRO A 333 0.82 7.90 -3.79
N GLY A 334 0.95 9.01 -3.06
CA GLY A 334 1.14 9.02 -1.61
C GLY A 334 2.45 8.43 -1.08
N ARG A 335 3.51 8.33 -1.90
CA ARG A 335 4.84 7.85 -1.49
C ARG A 335 5.90 8.92 -1.76
N LEU A 336 6.11 9.78 -0.77
CA LEU A 336 6.85 11.04 -0.87
C LEU A 336 6.47 11.79 -2.16
N GLU A 337 5.16 11.86 -2.43
CA GLU A 337 4.59 12.47 -3.61
C GLU A 337 4.68 13.99 -3.47
N ARG A 338 5.38 14.65 -4.38
CA ARG A 338 5.45 16.10 -4.43
C ARG A 338 4.15 16.69 -5.01
N VAL A 339 3.49 17.56 -4.25
CA VAL A 339 2.18 18.15 -4.64
C VAL A 339 2.32 19.57 -5.17
N THR A 340 3.45 20.22 -4.92
CA THR A 340 3.80 21.57 -5.41
C THR A 340 4.60 21.54 -6.71
N SER A 341 4.58 22.65 -7.44
CA SER A 341 5.47 22.86 -8.60
C SER A 341 6.90 23.21 -8.16
N ASP A 342 7.86 23.09 -9.10
CA ASP A 342 9.25 23.51 -8.88
C ASP A 342 9.38 24.99 -8.53
N SER A 343 8.47 25.83 -9.03
CA SER A 343 8.43 27.28 -8.80
C SER A 343 7.82 27.70 -7.46
N SER A 344 7.29 26.76 -6.68
CA SER A 344 6.67 27.08 -5.39
C SER A 344 7.71 27.56 -4.37
N ARG A 345 7.36 28.60 -3.60
CA ARG A 345 8.23 29.18 -2.55
C ARG A 345 8.61 28.17 -1.45
N PHE A 346 7.76 27.19 -1.19
CA PHE A 346 8.01 26.05 -0.31
C PHE A 346 7.48 24.79 -0.97
N GLN A 347 8.01 23.63 -0.58
CA GLN A 347 7.61 22.36 -1.19
C GLN A 347 6.69 21.57 -0.25
N VAL A 348 5.68 20.90 -0.80
CA VAL A 348 4.77 20.04 -0.03
C VAL A 348 4.87 18.61 -0.53
N PHE A 349 5.10 17.68 0.38
CA PHE A 349 5.11 16.24 0.11
C PHE A 349 4.01 15.53 0.88
N VAL A 350 3.32 14.58 0.23
CA VAL A 350 2.36 13.68 0.86
C VAL A 350 2.95 12.28 0.91
N ASP A 351 2.93 11.64 2.08
CA ASP A 351 3.51 10.31 2.29
C ASP A 351 2.66 9.40 3.20
N TYR A 352 2.77 8.09 2.97
CA TYR A 352 2.04 7.05 3.72
C TYR A 352 2.73 6.64 5.04
N ALA A 353 3.81 7.31 5.46
CA ALA A 353 4.49 7.01 6.72
C ALA A 353 3.54 7.11 7.93
N HIS A 354 3.12 5.95 8.45
CA HIS A 354 2.15 5.81 9.55
C HIS A 354 2.69 4.94 10.71
N THR A 355 4.02 4.78 10.74
CA THR A 355 4.78 4.11 11.82
C THR A 355 5.95 5.01 12.24
N PRO A 356 6.49 4.86 13.47
CA PRO A 356 7.64 5.67 13.92
C PRO A 356 8.86 5.56 12.99
N ASP A 357 9.20 4.34 12.56
CA ASP A 357 10.33 4.06 11.67
C ASP A 357 10.14 4.69 10.29
N ALA A 358 8.95 4.53 9.68
CA ALA A 358 8.64 5.16 8.39
C ALA A 358 8.76 6.69 8.48
N LEU A 359 8.29 7.29 9.58
CA LEU A 359 8.37 8.74 9.78
C LEU A 359 9.81 9.24 9.94
N VAL A 360 10.65 8.51 10.67
CA VAL A 360 12.09 8.82 10.76
C VAL A 360 12.74 8.76 9.38
N ASN A 361 12.46 7.72 8.60
CA ASN A 361 13.11 7.50 7.30
C ASN A 361 12.72 8.57 6.26
N VAL A 362 11.43 8.95 6.20
CA VAL A 362 10.97 10.01 5.30
C VAL A 362 11.51 11.38 5.71
N LEU A 363 11.57 11.68 7.02
CA LEU A 363 12.08 12.96 7.51
C LEU A 363 13.60 13.10 7.34
N LYS A 364 14.38 12.02 7.52
CA LYS A 364 15.81 12.00 7.18
C LYS A 364 16.03 12.31 5.70
N THR A 365 15.19 11.73 4.83
CA THR A 365 15.25 11.99 3.38
C THR A 365 14.94 13.45 3.07
N ILE A 366 13.88 14.00 3.65
CA ILE A 366 13.56 15.43 3.49
C ILE A 366 14.69 16.31 4.01
N ARG A 367 15.30 15.98 5.15
CA ARG A 367 16.42 16.76 5.71
C ARG A 367 17.64 16.77 4.79
N ALA A 368 17.90 15.69 4.05
CA ALA A 368 18.98 15.62 3.07
C ALA A 368 18.80 16.61 1.90
N LEU A 369 17.56 17.05 1.62
CA LEU A 369 17.25 18.11 0.66
C LEU A 369 17.61 19.53 1.15
N ARG A 370 18.15 19.64 2.38
CA ARG A 370 18.57 20.89 3.02
C ARG A 370 17.47 21.97 3.08
N PRO A 371 16.25 21.64 3.55
CA PRO A 371 15.20 22.64 3.74
C PRO A 371 15.58 23.65 4.82
N ARG A 372 14.99 24.84 4.75
CA ARG A 372 15.11 25.86 5.81
C ARG A 372 14.48 25.36 7.11
N ARG A 373 13.24 24.87 7.04
CA ARG A 373 12.51 24.21 8.13
C ARG A 373 11.70 23.03 7.58
N ILE A 374 11.48 22.02 8.42
CA ILE A 374 10.54 20.93 8.15
C ILE A 374 9.30 21.10 9.04
N ILE A 375 8.13 21.19 8.41
CA ILE A 375 6.82 21.22 9.08
C ILE A 375 6.13 19.89 8.80
N THR A 376 5.83 19.12 9.84
CA THR A 376 5.24 17.78 9.68
C THR A 376 3.83 17.73 10.23
N VAL A 377 2.85 17.45 9.36
CA VAL A 377 1.47 17.15 9.73
C VAL A 377 1.30 15.63 9.72
N PHE A 378 0.84 15.05 10.83
CA PHE A 378 0.62 13.60 10.90
C PHE A 378 -0.52 13.25 11.85
N GLY A 379 -1.09 12.06 11.67
CA GLY A 379 -2.09 11.50 12.57
C GLY A 379 -1.81 10.03 12.89
N CYS A 380 -2.63 9.47 13.78
CA CYS A 380 -2.62 8.05 14.12
C CYS A 380 -3.99 7.44 13.84
N GLY A 381 -4.04 6.19 13.36
CA GLY A 381 -5.30 5.47 13.18
C GLY A 381 -5.85 4.92 14.50
N GLY A 382 -7.17 4.95 14.66
CA GLY A 382 -7.89 4.24 15.73
C GLY A 382 -8.04 2.75 15.43
N ASP A 383 -8.39 1.96 16.43
CA ASP A 383 -8.47 0.49 16.42
C ASP A 383 -7.18 -0.16 15.90
N ARG A 384 -6.04 0.40 16.32
CA ARG A 384 -4.68 -0.04 15.97
C ARG A 384 -3.79 0.05 17.21
N ASP A 385 -2.56 -0.45 17.10
CA ASP A 385 -1.56 -0.41 18.17
C ASP A 385 -1.43 1.02 18.77
N ARG A 386 -1.93 1.18 20.01
CA ARG A 386 -1.88 2.44 20.75
C ARG A 386 -0.48 2.80 21.19
N SER A 387 0.40 1.81 21.39
CA SER A 387 1.77 2.02 21.87
C SER A 387 2.64 2.81 20.88
N LYS A 388 2.28 2.81 19.60
CA LYS A 388 3.01 3.56 18.57
C LYS A 388 2.70 5.06 18.57
N ARG A 389 1.55 5.50 19.11
CA ARG A 389 1.09 6.91 19.06
C ARG A 389 2.13 7.88 19.64
N PRO A 390 2.58 7.73 20.90
CA PRO A 390 3.61 8.60 21.45
C PRO A 390 4.96 8.43 20.74
N ARG A 391 5.31 7.20 20.29
CA ARG A 391 6.56 6.95 19.56
C ARG A 391 6.60 7.69 18.21
N MET A 392 5.46 7.83 17.54
CA MET A 392 5.34 8.60 16.30
C MET A 392 5.54 10.10 16.54
N ALA A 393 4.94 10.65 17.61
CA ALA A 393 5.16 12.05 17.98
C ALA A 393 6.63 12.34 18.32
N ALA A 394 7.28 11.47 19.10
CA ALA A 394 8.70 11.59 19.39
C ALA A 394 9.56 11.54 18.11
N ALA A 395 9.24 10.64 17.18
CA ALA A 395 9.92 10.55 15.88
C ALA A 395 9.74 11.81 15.04
N ALA A 396 8.52 12.37 14.98
CA ALA A 396 8.21 13.61 14.28
C ALA A 396 9.01 14.78 14.87
N GLU A 397 8.97 14.93 16.20
CA GLU A 397 9.60 16.01 16.95
C GLU A 397 11.13 16.02 16.82
N ALA A 398 11.74 14.84 16.83
CA ALA A 398 13.18 14.69 16.72
C ALA A 398 13.72 15.10 15.33
N ASN A 399 12.90 14.98 14.28
CA ASN A 399 13.34 15.16 12.90
C ASN A 399 12.69 16.37 12.18
N SER A 400 11.72 17.02 12.81
CA SER A 400 11.01 18.20 12.28
C SER A 400 11.28 19.44 13.13
N ASP A 401 11.12 20.61 12.52
CA ASP A 401 11.22 21.89 13.21
C ASP A 401 9.89 22.24 13.90
N ILE A 402 8.76 21.91 13.24
CA ILE A 402 7.39 22.11 13.74
C ILE A 402 6.58 20.84 13.45
N CYS A 403 5.75 20.42 14.40
CA CYS A 403 4.81 19.32 14.22
C CYS A 403 3.36 19.80 14.34
N VAL A 404 2.46 19.22 13.55
CA VAL A 404 1.01 19.37 13.71
C VAL A 404 0.42 17.98 13.81
N VAL A 405 -0.04 17.61 15.01
CA VAL A 405 -0.72 16.33 15.22
C VAL A 405 -2.21 16.49 14.98
N THR A 406 -2.80 15.55 14.26
CA THR A 406 -4.18 15.62 13.79
C THR A 406 -4.85 14.23 13.69
N SER A 407 -6.11 14.20 13.28
CA SER A 407 -6.83 12.96 13.00
C SER A 407 -6.35 12.31 11.69
N ASP A 408 -6.40 10.97 11.64
CA ASP A 408 -6.19 10.13 10.45
C ASP A 408 -7.51 9.41 10.14
N ASN A 409 -7.57 8.10 10.32
CA ASN A 409 -8.76 7.27 10.37
C ASN A 409 -9.08 6.93 11.83
N PRO A 410 -9.93 7.70 12.53
CA PRO A 410 -10.26 7.43 13.93
C PRO A 410 -11.06 6.14 14.15
N ARG A 411 -11.75 5.63 13.12
CA ARG A 411 -12.58 4.41 13.19
C ARG A 411 -13.60 4.50 14.33
N SER A 412 -13.61 3.52 15.25
CA SER A 412 -14.54 3.53 16.37
C SER A 412 -14.06 4.37 17.56
N GLU A 413 -12.80 4.78 17.60
CA GLU A 413 -12.23 5.61 18.66
C GLU A 413 -12.56 7.10 18.50
N ALA A 414 -12.60 7.83 19.62
CA ALA A 414 -12.72 9.29 19.62
C ALA A 414 -11.43 9.94 19.06
N PRO A 415 -11.51 10.79 18.02
CA PRO A 415 -10.34 11.46 17.43
C PRO A 415 -9.49 12.24 18.44
N GLU A 416 -10.15 12.92 19.38
CA GLU A 416 -9.53 13.71 20.45
C GLU A 416 -8.61 12.84 21.31
N SER A 417 -9.10 11.67 21.73
CA SER A 417 -8.34 10.73 22.56
C SER A 417 -7.10 10.17 21.84
N ILE A 418 -7.20 9.95 20.52
CA ILE A 418 -6.05 9.51 19.71
C ILE A 418 -4.97 10.60 19.66
N VAL A 419 -5.39 11.85 19.44
CA VAL A 419 -4.48 13.01 19.41
C VAL A 419 -3.84 13.21 20.78
N GLU A 420 -4.62 13.15 21.88
CA GLU A 420 -4.11 13.22 23.25
C GLU A 420 -3.07 12.12 23.55
N ASP A 421 -3.32 10.89 23.10
CA ASP A 421 -2.37 9.79 23.25
C ASP A 421 -1.06 10.04 22.48
N ALA A 422 -1.14 10.60 21.28
CA ALA A 422 0.04 10.95 20.49
C ALA A 422 0.83 12.10 21.14
N VAL A 423 0.14 13.12 21.66
CA VAL A 423 0.75 14.31 22.29
C VAL A 423 1.68 13.93 23.45
N LYS A 424 1.37 12.86 24.19
CA LYS A 424 2.22 12.33 25.28
C LYS A 424 3.65 11.98 24.85
N GLY A 425 3.89 11.82 23.54
CA GLY A 425 5.21 11.55 22.99
C GLY A 425 6.08 12.78 22.70
N PHE A 426 5.53 13.99 22.74
CA PHE A 426 6.31 15.22 22.57
C PHE A 426 7.04 15.58 23.86
N ALA A 427 8.36 15.77 23.78
CA ALA A 427 9.17 16.24 24.89
C ALA A 427 9.12 17.77 25.03
N ARG A 428 8.77 18.52 23.98
CA ARG A 428 8.82 19.99 23.96
C ARG A 428 7.41 20.56 23.68
N PRO A 429 6.78 21.21 24.68
CA PRO A 429 5.42 21.75 24.54
C PRO A 429 5.26 22.76 23.39
N LYS A 430 6.32 23.51 23.04
CA LYS A 430 6.27 24.55 22.01
C LYS A 430 6.57 24.07 20.58
N SER A 431 6.97 22.81 20.35
CA SER A 431 7.30 22.33 19.00
C SER A 431 6.16 21.64 18.27
N HIS A 432 4.95 21.64 18.84
CA HIS A 432 3.79 21.03 18.21
C HIS A 432 2.52 21.88 18.35
N ALA A 433 1.58 21.68 17.43
CA ALA A 433 0.18 22.06 17.56
C ALA A 433 -0.69 20.79 17.48
N ALA A 434 -1.76 20.74 18.26
CA ALA A 434 -2.76 19.68 18.20
C ALA A 434 -4.04 20.24 17.58
N ILE A 435 -4.38 19.78 16.37
CA ILE A 435 -5.55 20.24 15.62
C ILE A 435 -6.27 19.00 15.11
N VAL A 436 -7.41 18.65 15.71
CA VAL A 436 -8.12 17.39 15.40
C VAL A 436 -8.60 17.34 13.95
N ASP A 437 -9.15 18.44 13.42
CA ASP A 437 -9.57 18.52 12.02
C ASP A 437 -8.36 18.52 11.08
N ARG A 438 -8.28 17.48 10.24
CA ARG A 438 -7.13 17.25 9.35
C ARG A 438 -6.98 18.34 8.31
N ARG A 439 -8.08 18.90 7.80
CA ARG A 439 -8.03 19.99 6.81
C ARG A 439 -7.47 21.27 7.43
N GLU A 440 -7.91 21.60 8.63
CA GLU A 440 -7.43 22.77 9.37
C GLU A 440 -5.98 22.60 9.82
N ALA A 441 -5.56 21.38 10.18
CA ALA A 441 -4.17 21.06 10.47
C ALA A 441 -3.26 21.29 9.25
N ILE A 442 -3.65 20.77 8.07
CA ILE A 442 -2.95 20.99 6.80
C ILE A 442 -2.91 22.48 6.48
N LYS A 443 -4.06 23.16 6.55
CA LYS A 443 -4.15 24.61 6.29
C LYS A 443 -3.23 25.41 7.21
N THR A 444 -3.19 25.10 8.50
CA THR A 444 -2.32 25.76 9.48
C THR A 444 -0.86 25.58 9.13
N ALA A 445 -0.44 24.38 8.71
CA ALA A 445 0.93 24.13 8.27
C ALA A 445 1.29 24.94 7.01
N LEU A 446 0.39 24.97 6.01
CA LEU A 446 0.61 25.70 4.75
C LEU A 446 0.65 27.23 4.96
N GLU A 447 -0.25 27.80 5.76
CA GLU A 447 -0.29 29.24 6.06
C GLU A 447 1.00 29.72 6.78
N ASN A 448 1.66 28.84 7.53
CA ASN A 448 2.88 29.17 8.26
C ASN A 448 4.19 28.75 7.56
N ALA A 449 4.10 28.05 6.42
CA ALA A 449 5.26 27.66 5.62
C ALA A 449 5.87 28.88 4.94
N ARG A 450 7.19 29.00 5.00
CA ARG A 450 7.98 30.13 4.46
C ARG A 450 8.87 29.68 3.32
N GLU A 451 9.47 30.65 2.64
CA GLU A 451 10.38 30.36 1.53
C GLU A 451 11.52 29.41 1.96
N GLY A 452 11.72 28.34 1.17
CA GLY A 452 12.69 27.28 1.41
C GLY A 452 12.27 26.23 2.43
N ASP A 453 11.07 26.33 3.03
CA ASP A 453 10.54 25.28 3.91
C ASP A 453 10.06 24.06 3.11
N ILE A 454 10.00 22.91 3.80
CA ILE A 454 9.30 21.72 3.32
C ILE A 454 8.19 21.35 4.30
N VAL A 455 6.98 21.15 3.78
CA VAL A 455 5.83 20.63 4.52
C VAL A 455 5.65 19.15 4.16
N LEU A 456 5.66 18.27 5.16
CA LEU A 456 5.33 16.86 5.02
C LEU A 456 3.93 16.61 5.58
N ILE A 457 3.03 16.04 4.77
CA ILE A 457 1.74 15.51 5.22
C ILE A 457 1.85 13.98 5.23
N ALA A 458 1.89 13.39 6.42
CA ALA A 458 2.12 11.96 6.63
C ALA A 458 0.88 11.23 7.17
N GLY A 459 0.86 9.90 7.00
CA GLY A 459 -0.14 8.99 7.54
C GLY A 459 -0.98 8.34 6.45
N LYS A 460 -1.78 9.13 5.73
CA LYS A 460 -2.78 8.63 4.76
C LYS A 460 -2.21 8.34 3.38
N GLY A 461 -1.19 9.07 2.95
CA GLY A 461 -0.54 8.91 1.64
C GLY A 461 -1.52 8.96 0.47
N HIS A 462 -1.92 7.79 -0.03
CA HIS A 462 -2.79 7.65 -1.21
C HIS A 462 -4.26 7.50 -0.88
N GLU A 463 -4.60 7.25 0.40
CA GLU A 463 -5.98 7.10 0.84
C GLU A 463 -6.77 8.40 0.59
N ASP A 464 -7.96 8.23 0.05
CA ASP A 464 -8.87 9.31 -0.35
C ASP A 464 -10.12 9.39 0.53
N TYR A 465 -10.07 8.80 1.73
CA TYR A 465 -11.15 8.81 2.71
C TYR A 465 -10.66 8.94 4.15
N GLN A 466 -11.49 9.46 5.07
CA GLN A 466 -11.36 9.29 6.51
C GLN A 466 -12.47 8.36 7.03
N GLU A 467 -12.09 7.29 7.72
CA GLU A 467 -13.04 6.36 8.35
C GLU A 467 -13.43 6.84 9.76
N ILE A 468 -14.71 7.17 9.96
CA ILE A 468 -15.28 7.65 11.22
C ILE A 468 -16.53 6.81 11.52
N GLN A 469 -16.54 6.09 12.64
CA GLN A 469 -17.66 5.25 13.07
C GLN A 469 -18.16 4.29 11.97
N GLY A 470 -17.23 3.67 11.22
CA GLY A 470 -17.51 2.74 10.13
C GLY A 470 -17.90 3.39 8.79
N VAL A 471 -18.01 4.73 8.72
CA VAL A 471 -18.32 5.47 7.49
C VAL A 471 -17.04 6.05 6.89
N LYS A 472 -16.83 5.82 5.59
CA LYS A 472 -15.70 6.40 4.82
C LYS A 472 -16.09 7.73 4.20
N HIS A 473 -15.67 8.82 4.81
CA HIS A 473 -15.92 10.18 4.31
C HIS A 473 -14.83 10.58 3.30
N PRO A 474 -15.14 11.15 2.12
CA PRO A 474 -14.13 11.57 1.15
C PRO A 474 -13.12 12.57 1.74
N PHE A 475 -11.84 12.25 1.68
CA PHE A 475 -10.74 13.09 2.15
C PHE A 475 -9.41 12.63 1.55
N ASP A 476 -8.85 13.43 0.63
CA ASP A 476 -7.56 13.17 0.00
C ASP A 476 -6.58 14.31 0.34
N ASP A 477 -5.50 13.99 1.06
CA ASP A 477 -4.46 14.96 1.46
C ASP A 477 -3.92 15.77 0.27
N ARG A 478 -3.73 15.13 -0.89
CA ARG A 478 -3.18 15.77 -2.09
C ARG A 478 -4.17 16.78 -2.67
N ARG A 479 -5.45 16.40 -2.73
CA ARG A 479 -6.53 17.31 -3.18
C ARG A 479 -6.68 18.47 -2.21
N VAL A 480 -6.67 18.20 -0.90
CA VAL A 480 -6.78 19.23 0.14
C VAL A 480 -5.62 20.22 0.05
N VAL A 481 -4.37 19.74 -0.09
CA VAL A 481 -3.20 20.60 -0.29
C VAL A 481 -3.36 21.46 -1.54
N ARG A 482 -3.71 20.89 -2.70
CA ARG A 482 -3.90 21.66 -3.94
C ARG A 482 -4.96 22.75 -3.77
N GLN A 483 -6.12 22.41 -3.20
CA GLN A 483 -7.21 23.36 -2.94
C GLN A 483 -6.80 24.51 -2.00
N LEU A 484 -6.05 24.20 -0.95
CA LEU A 484 -5.59 25.20 0.02
C LEU A 484 -4.51 26.10 -0.59
N LEU A 485 -3.61 25.55 -1.40
CA LEU A 485 -2.58 26.32 -2.09
C LEU A 485 -3.18 27.34 -3.04
N VAL A 486 -4.20 26.97 -3.85
CA VAL A 486 -4.91 27.93 -4.73
C VAL A 486 -5.46 29.12 -3.95
N LYS A 487 -6.06 28.88 -2.78
CA LYS A 487 -6.60 29.93 -1.91
C LYS A 487 -5.52 30.80 -1.28
N ILE A 488 -4.35 30.22 -0.95
CA ILE A 488 -3.22 30.93 -0.34
C ILE A 488 -2.48 31.77 -1.38
N THR A 489 -2.34 31.29 -2.62
CA THR A 489 -1.61 31.99 -3.70
C THR A 489 -2.49 32.95 -4.50
N GLY A 490 -3.82 32.83 -4.41
CA GLY A 490 -4.77 33.73 -5.09
C GLY A 490 -4.94 33.46 -6.59
N ASP A 491 -4.56 32.29 -7.07
CA ASP A 491 -4.55 31.95 -8.50
C ASP A 491 -5.94 31.50 -8.99
N ARG A 492 -6.71 32.45 -9.55
CA ARG A 492 -8.14 32.28 -9.90
C ARG A 492 -8.39 31.39 -11.12
N ASP A 493 -7.41 31.23 -12.01
CA ASP A 493 -7.57 30.40 -13.21
C ASP A 493 -7.47 28.90 -12.87
N ALA A 494 -6.60 28.53 -11.93
CA ALA A 494 -6.55 27.18 -11.36
C ALA A 494 -7.83 26.85 -10.57
N GLU A 495 -8.42 27.83 -9.87
CA GLU A 495 -9.68 27.66 -9.15
C GLU A 495 -10.86 27.34 -10.08
N ARG A 496 -10.88 27.90 -11.30
CA ARG A 496 -11.93 27.65 -12.31
C ARG A 496 -11.86 26.24 -12.90
N VAL A 497 -10.67 25.83 -13.37
CA VAL A 497 -10.47 24.50 -13.97
C VAL A 497 -10.78 23.38 -12.97
N GLU A 498 -10.41 23.57 -11.69
CA GLU A 498 -10.68 22.57 -10.66
C GLU A 498 -12.16 22.56 -10.22
N ARG A 499 -12.86 23.71 -10.20
CA ARG A 499 -14.32 23.73 -9.96
C ARG A 499 -15.07 22.92 -11.01
N GLU A 500 -14.64 23.01 -12.26
CA GLU A 500 -15.23 22.24 -13.36
C GLU A 500 -15.01 20.73 -13.17
N ALA A 501 -13.82 20.34 -12.68
CA ALA A 501 -13.51 18.94 -12.35
C ALA A 501 -14.28 18.41 -11.12
N VAL A 502 -14.40 19.22 -10.05
CA VAL A 502 -15.21 18.88 -8.86
C VAL A 502 -16.68 18.73 -9.23
N TRP A 503 -17.24 19.64 -10.03
CA TRP A 503 -18.61 19.51 -10.52
C TRP A 503 -18.80 18.31 -11.45
N ALA A 504 -17.79 17.90 -12.21
CA ALA A 504 -17.84 16.67 -12.99
C ALA A 504 -17.91 15.44 -12.07
N ALA A 505 -17.04 15.36 -11.06
CA ALA A 505 -17.01 14.24 -10.11
C ALA A 505 -18.25 14.18 -9.21
N GLU A 506 -18.78 15.33 -8.75
CA GLU A 506 -20.03 15.39 -8.00
C GLU A 506 -21.24 14.99 -8.87
N ARG A 507 -21.23 15.32 -10.17
CA ARG A 507 -22.23 14.83 -11.11
C ARG A 507 -22.13 13.32 -11.27
N GLU A 508 -20.94 12.77 -11.50
CA GLU A 508 -20.75 11.32 -11.59
C GLU A 508 -21.18 10.60 -10.31
N ALA A 509 -20.88 11.15 -9.12
CA ALA A 509 -21.31 10.59 -7.85
C ALA A 509 -22.84 10.63 -7.68
N ARG A 510 -23.48 11.74 -8.06
CA ARG A 510 -24.95 11.85 -8.06
C ARG A 510 -25.59 10.93 -9.08
N ASP A 511 -25.00 10.78 -10.26
CA ASP A 511 -25.49 9.90 -11.30
C ASP A 511 -25.34 8.42 -10.89
N ALA A 512 -24.25 8.07 -10.21
CA ALA A 512 -24.06 6.75 -9.61
C ALA A 512 -25.06 6.49 -8.46
N GLU A 513 -25.32 7.49 -7.62
CA GLU A 513 -26.31 7.40 -6.55
C GLU A 513 -27.74 7.33 -7.12
N ARG A 514 -28.02 8.04 -8.22
CA ARG A 514 -29.29 8.01 -8.94
C ARG A 514 -29.49 6.68 -9.65
N ALA A 515 -28.47 6.13 -10.29
CA ALA A 515 -28.51 4.78 -10.86
C ALA A 515 -28.74 3.70 -9.79
N ALA A 516 -28.16 3.89 -8.59
CA ALA A 516 -28.42 3.00 -7.45
C ALA A 516 -29.84 3.13 -6.89
N ARG A 517 -30.46 4.31 -6.98
CA ARG A 517 -31.86 4.55 -6.56
C ARG A 517 -32.87 4.13 -7.62
N GLU A 518 -32.59 4.32 -8.91
CA GLU A 518 -33.45 3.94 -10.03
C GLU A 518 -33.46 2.42 -10.28
N GLY A 519 -32.48 1.68 -9.73
CA GLY A 519 -32.52 0.22 -9.59
C GLY A 519 -33.44 -0.31 -8.48
N GLY A 520 -34.08 0.56 -7.70
CA GLY A 520 -35.09 0.23 -6.69
C GLY A 520 -36.43 0.91 -6.99
N MET A 521 -37.43 0.14 -7.41
CA MET A 521 -38.78 0.64 -7.67
C MET A 521 -39.46 1.22 -6.41
N PRO A 522 -40.44 2.15 -6.56
CA PRO A 522 -40.65 3.24 -5.62
C PRO A 522 -41.86 3.05 -4.69
N GLY A 523 -41.83 3.70 -3.54
CA GLY A 523 -43.00 3.92 -2.70
C GLY A 523 -42.79 5.04 -1.68
N GLY A 524 -43.75 5.97 -1.61
CA GLY A 524 -44.00 6.78 -0.40
C GLY A 524 -43.73 8.27 -0.50
N THR A 525 -44.79 9.03 -0.78
CA THR A 525 -44.92 10.49 -0.66
C THR A 525 -44.79 10.99 0.79
N GLY A 526 -44.18 12.16 0.99
CA GLY A 526 -44.21 12.85 2.29
C GLY A 526 -43.58 14.25 2.25
N ASP A 527 -44.43 15.26 2.12
CA ASP A 527 -44.19 16.70 2.13
C ASP A 527 -43.80 17.22 3.52
N GLN A 528 -42.66 17.92 3.69
CA GLN A 528 -42.41 18.86 4.81
C GLN A 528 -41.39 19.97 4.45
N ARG A 529 -41.78 21.22 4.75
CA ARG A 529 -41.00 22.46 4.59
C ARG A 529 -39.83 22.59 5.60
N PRO A 530 -38.74 23.31 5.29
CA PRO A 530 -37.61 23.48 6.20
C PRO A 530 -37.78 24.66 7.18
N PRO A 531 -37.22 24.59 8.41
CA PRO A 531 -37.15 25.74 9.30
C PRO A 531 -35.87 26.56 9.11
N MET A 532 -35.96 27.83 9.54
CA MET A 532 -34.96 28.90 9.43
C MET A 532 -33.60 28.60 10.10
N ARG A 533 -32.55 29.18 9.52
CA ARG A 533 -31.18 29.24 10.09
C ARG A 533 -31.09 30.30 11.21
N PRO A 534 -30.38 30.04 12.33
CA PRO A 534 -29.89 31.10 13.19
C PRO A 534 -28.57 31.68 12.64
N ARG A 535 -28.46 33.01 12.63
CA ARG A 535 -27.20 33.75 12.44
C ARG A 535 -26.40 33.68 13.74
N PHE A 536 -25.11 33.33 13.63
CA PHE A 536 -24.12 33.57 14.68
C PHE A 536 -22.98 34.39 14.06
N ASP A 537 -23.00 35.70 14.32
CA ASP A 537 -21.87 36.59 14.13
C ASP A 537 -21.08 36.63 15.45
N GLY A 538 -19.85 36.11 15.42
CA GLY A 538 -18.85 36.26 16.47
C GLY A 538 -17.48 36.48 15.82
N PRO A 539 -16.60 37.32 16.39
CA PRO A 539 -15.30 37.59 15.81
C PRO A 539 -14.44 36.32 15.82
N PRO A 540 -13.61 36.08 14.78
CA PRO A 540 -12.84 34.85 14.68
C PRO A 540 -11.80 34.74 15.81
N PRO A 541 -11.55 33.53 16.34
CA PRO A 541 -10.51 33.31 17.34
C PRO A 541 -9.12 33.63 16.76
N ARG A 542 -8.23 34.14 17.63
CA ARG A 542 -6.83 34.44 17.26
C ARG A 542 -6.11 33.16 16.84
N ARG A 543 -5.58 33.15 15.61
CA ARG A 543 -4.90 32.01 15.00
C ARG A 543 -3.54 31.73 15.66
N PRO A 544 -3.15 30.46 15.88
CA PRO A 544 -1.83 30.12 16.36
C PRO A 544 -0.78 30.48 15.29
N ARG A 545 0.17 31.36 15.64
CA ARG A 545 1.38 31.62 14.82
C ARG A 545 2.55 30.84 15.40
N PHE A 546 3.31 30.15 14.55
CA PHE A 546 4.54 29.50 15.00
C PHE A 546 5.65 30.55 15.19
N GLU A 547 6.16 30.69 16.42
CA GLU A 547 7.33 31.54 16.73
C GLU A 547 8.62 30.91 16.18
N ASP A 548 9.54 31.75 15.69
CA ASP A 548 10.82 31.28 15.18
C ASP A 548 11.78 30.87 16.30
N ARG A 549 12.60 29.84 16.04
CA ARG A 549 13.80 29.59 16.84
C ARG A 549 14.73 30.82 16.78
N PRO A 550 15.26 31.32 17.90
CA PRO A 550 16.47 32.13 17.86
C PRO A 550 17.63 31.24 17.40
N GLY A 551 18.20 31.54 16.24
CA GLY A 551 19.37 30.87 15.72
C GLY A 551 20.65 31.44 16.34
N GLY A 552 21.48 30.56 16.92
CA GLY A 552 22.87 30.84 17.28
C GLY A 552 23.33 30.11 18.54
N PRO A 553 24.45 29.38 18.53
CA PRO A 553 25.09 28.93 19.76
C PRO A 553 25.70 30.14 20.49
N PRO A 554 25.71 30.19 21.82
CA PRO A 554 26.45 31.22 22.54
C PRO A 554 27.94 31.04 22.25
N GLY A 555 28.59 32.10 21.75
CA GLY A 555 30.02 32.13 21.48
C GLY A 555 30.81 31.86 22.75
N GLY A 556 31.28 30.63 22.91
CA GLY A 556 32.25 30.25 23.93
C GLY A 556 33.62 30.84 23.58
N ARG A 557 34.07 31.80 24.38
CA ARG A 557 35.46 32.27 24.39
C ARG A 557 36.38 31.09 24.70
N ARG A 558 37.36 30.82 23.83
CA ARG A 558 38.50 29.95 24.13
C ARG A 558 39.36 30.59 25.23
N PRO A 559 39.80 29.85 26.27
CA PRO A 559 40.87 30.32 27.14
C PRO A 559 42.23 30.16 26.43
N PRO A 560 43.25 30.97 26.79
CA PRO A 560 44.57 30.93 26.16
C PRO A 560 45.35 29.68 26.59
N PRO A 561 46.37 29.26 25.82
CA PRO A 561 47.14 28.07 26.13
C PRO A 561 48.13 28.36 27.27
N SER A 562 48.07 27.53 28.32
CA SER A 562 49.15 27.42 29.31
C SER A 562 50.05 26.24 28.96
N ARG A 563 51.35 26.47 29.17
CA ARG A 563 52.52 25.62 28.86
C ARG A 563 52.45 24.20 29.39
#